data_AF-A0A1Y2HTM4-F1
#
_entry.id   AF-A0A1Y2HTM4-F1
#
_cell.length_a   1.000
_cell.length_b   1.000
_cell.length_c   1.000
_cell.angle_alpha   90.00
_cell.angle_beta   90.00
_cell.angle_gamma   90.00
#
_symmetry.space_group_name_H-M   'P 1'
#
loop_
_entity.id
_entity.type
_entity.pdbx_description
1 polymer ?
#
loop_
_entity_poly.entity_id
_entity_poly.type
_entity_poly.pdbx_seq_one_letter_code
_entity_poly.pdbx_strand_id
1 'polypeptide(L)'
;MLDDTQVPVLLITTNKHYHDDYSMPVDPSSDFDSDADETVQATKPAWTAVLDGADQFTLDDITNCPLNLLKYPQLVSRLASRLDHAIGLDAFTGMYNAQYGVDLVSPFTRQPILGCIPLGTHHQHAHLGSFVVRRITTKGAVLGNAHLWVAAVYLVIKEHVPRLSQNAALMAAFRKHLKYRLSTFESNLALSGLPGYPMFKVPLGVGLWYCLSGSTALFAENSEMQGQERLRQMWGVARHMGELVEGVCGWPAGDAWQERAAVMRAFAYLMSRKNDGDKMFADVRRLYQASVVVSNKPIKWTPYDMDVDVDPDKEEGEVVVLVDGPPTPDMVQSSPAAWLLDILPLPTIVKLASLVDPQCKFGDVALLPSSLANLPTPQPKTNYGYNYSIPCTDGPTPICPATLRPFVQDVRDRKLWSDRAADVYKCPVDDQLSAYSLFIDFVETRKAYPRSVAELVEYYAVRESGKAAENRPRDTLPRDVVEIAEEVVAAYVRAFDLVREQDGASAVMGVDQFKRVVSKTYNKEKRKEMEDEWVKANGGVRKVKTMFVF
;
A
#
# COMPACT_ATOMS: atom_id res chain seq x y z
N MET A 1 -51.46 -26.52 -8.56
CA MET A 1 -50.85 -26.48 -7.23
C MET A 1 -49.58 -27.31 -7.34
N LEU A 2 -48.43 -26.64 -7.39
CA LEU A 2 -47.12 -27.32 -7.48
C LEU A 2 -46.72 -27.80 -6.09
N ASP A 3 -45.96 -28.89 -6.03
CA ASP A 3 -45.44 -29.49 -4.82
C ASP A 3 -44.33 -28.61 -4.21
N ASP A 4 -44.73 -27.45 -3.67
CA ASP A 4 -43.87 -26.42 -3.07
C ASP A 4 -43.42 -26.77 -1.63
N THR A 5 -43.82 -27.94 -1.11
CA THR A 5 -43.58 -28.40 0.27
C THR A 5 -42.08 -28.60 0.58
N GLN A 6 -41.24 -28.76 -0.44
CA GLN A 6 -39.80 -29.00 -0.29
C GLN A 6 -38.91 -27.76 -0.51
N VAL A 7 -39.48 -26.56 -0.65
CA VAL A 7 -38.67 -25.34 -0.87
C VAL A 7 -37.97 -24.92 0.42
N PRO A 8 -36.62 -24.87 0.48
CA PRO A 8 -35.94 -24.31 1.62
C PRO A 8 -36.05 -22.79 1.64
N VAL A 9 -36.20 -22.23 2.83
CA VAL A 9 -36.22 -20.79 3.10
C VAL A 9 -35.09 -20.43 4.06
N LEU A 10 -34.30 -19.42 3.71
CA LEU A 10 -33.27 -18.88 4.60
C LEU A 10 -33.90 -17.83 5.53
N LEU A 11 -33.82 -18.03 6.83
CA LEU A 11 -34.31 -17.07 7.82
C LEU A 11 -33.37 -15.87 7.93
N ILE A 12 -33.94 -14.67 8.06
CA ILE A 12 -33.19 -13.42 8.25
C ILE A 12 -33.69 -12.74 9.53
N THR A 13 -32.77 -12.31 10.39
CA THR A 13 -33.09 -11.76 11.72
C THR A 13 -32.70 -10.30 11.88
N THR A 14 -33.28 -9.64 12.89
CA THR A 14 -33.01 -8.22 13.20
C THR A 14 -31.83 -8.01 14.16
N ASN A 15 -31.05 -9.06 14.47
CA ASN A 15 -29.92 -9.10 15.43
C ASN A 15 -29.98 -8.03 16.54
N LYS A 16 -30.53 -8.39 17.71
CA LYS A 16 -30.62 -7.49 18.87
C LYS A 16 -29.27 -7.21 19.58
N HIS A 17 -28.20 -7.93 19.25
CA HIS A 17 -26.95 -7.92 20.05
C HIS A 17 -25.88 -6.90 19.61
N TYR A 18 -26.18 -5.96 18.70
CA TYR A 18 -25.25 -4.87 18.36
C TYR A 18 -25.60 -3.59 19.16
N HIS A 19 -25.44 -3.66 20.48
CA HIS A 19 -25.32 -2.50 21.35
C HIS A 19 -23.98 -2.63 22.09
N ASP A 20 -22.89 -2.26 21.41
CA ASP A 20 -21.62 -1.92 22.06
C ASP A 20 -21.21 -0.53 21.56
N ASP A 21 -21.08 0.39 22.53
CA ASP A 21 -20.13 1.49 22.60
C ASP A 21 -20.10 2.58 21.51
N TYR A 22 -21.19 3.35 21.41
CA TYR A 22 -21.08 4.79 21.12
C TYR A 22 -21.98 5.57 22.07
N SER A 23 -21.54 5.70 23.33
CA SER A 23 -22.03 6.72 24.24
C SER A 23 -21.47 8.07 23.83
N MET A 24 -22.19 8.78 22.96
CA MET A 24 -22.08 10.24 22.91
C MET A 24 -22.79 10.79 24.15
N PRO A 25 -22.17 11.64 24.98
CA PRO A 25 -22.85 12.23 26.11
C PRO A 25 -23.89 13.21 25.57
N VAL A 26 -25.17 12.88 25.74
CA VAL A 26 -26.26 13.83 25.54
C VAL A 26 -26.44 14.57 26.87
N ASP A 27 -26.18 15.86 26.81
CA ASP A 27 -26.37 16.84 27.88
C ASP A 27 -27.84 16.88 28.32
N PRO A 28 -28.18 16.63 29.60
CA PRO A 28 -29.55 16.66 30.07
C PRO A 28 -29.87 18.08 30.59
N SER A 29 -30.12 19.01 29.68
CA SER A 29 -30.84 20.24 30.04
C SER A 29 -31.60 20.83 28.85
N SER A 30 -32.86 20.45 28.71
CA SER A 30 -33.90 21.39 28.28
C SER A 30 -35.27 20.79 28.61
N ASP A 31 -35.78 21.31 29.71
CA ASP A 31 -37.15 21.44 30.17
C ASP A 31 -38.30 20.83 29.35
N PHE A 32 -39.10 20.08 30.09
CA PHE A 32 -40.49 19.76 29.85
C PHE A 32 -41.30 21.01 29.48
N ASP A 33 -42.06 20.92 28.39
CA ASP A 33 -43.38 21.53 28.36
C ASP A 33 -44.40 20.63 27.65
N SER A 34 -45.59 20.68 28.23
CA SER A 34 -46.78 19.85 28.07
C SER A 34 -47.42 19.89 26.68
N ASP A 35 -47.90 18.74 26.19
CA ASP A 35 -49.33 18.43 26.18
C ASP A 35 -49.61 17.11 25.44
N ALA A 36 -50.62 16.41 25.94
CA ALA A 36 -51.00 15.07 25.55
C ALA A 36 -51.59 15.01 24.13
N ASP A 37 -51.04 14.10 23.33
CA ASP A 37 -51.82 13.38 22.32
C ASP A 37 -51.31 11.92 22.32
N GLU A 38 -52.05 11.05 23.00
CA GLU A 38 -51.85 9.60 23.02
C GLU A 38 -52.12 9.04 21.62
N THR A 39 -51.13 9.15 20.74
CA THR A 39 -50.95 8.17 19.68
C THR A 39 -49.96 7.15 20.21
N VAL A 40 -50.39 5.88 20.29
CA VAL A 40 -49.52 4.73 20.51
C VAL A 40 -48.49 4.72 19.37
N GLN A 41 -47.39 5.45 19.57
CA GLN A 41 -46.18 5.27 18.79
C GLN A 41 -45.66 3.91 19.20
N ALA A 42 -46.10 2.87 18.48
CA ALA A 42 -45.41 1.60 18.46
C ALA A 42 -43.93 1.94 18.20
N THR A 43 -43.10 1.79 19.24
CA THR A 43 -41.66 1.99 19.18
C THR A 43 -41.16 1.11 18.05
N LYS A 44 -40.91 1.73 16.89
CA LYS A 44 -40.38 1.02 15.72
C LYS A 44 -39.15 0.26 16.21
N PRO A 45 -39.05 -1.06 15.98
CA PRO A 45 -37.95 -1.83 16.54
C PRO A 45 -36.64 -1.18 16.08
N ALA A 46 -35.81 -0.81 17.05
CA ALA A 46 -34.52 -0.17 16.85
C ALA A 46 -33.52 -1.19 16.29
N TRP A 47 -33.70 -1.61 15.04
CA TRP A 47 -32.73 -2.43 14.33
C TRP A 47 -32.08 -1.60 13.23
N THR A 48 -30.78 -1.79 13.09
CA THR A 48 -29.96 -1.13 12.07
C THR A 48 -29.91 -1.98 10.81
N ALA A 49 -30.07 -1.33 9.66
CA ALA A 49 -29.83 -1.97 8.38
C ALA A 49 -28.33 -2.16 8.13
N VAL A 50 -27.98 -3.07 7.24
CA VAL A 50 -26.56 -3.39 6.96
C VAL A 50 -25.77 -2.14 6.57
N LEU A 51 -26.36 -1.27 5.76
CA LEU A 51 -25.72 -0.05 5.25
C LEU A 51 -25.85 1.17 6.18
N ASP A 52 -26.49 1.05 7.33
CA ASP A 52 -26.58 2.18 8.28
C ASP A 52 -25.19 2.60 8.76
N GLY A 53 -24.90 3.91 8.68
CA GLY A 53 -23.62 4.49 9.08
C GLY A 53 -22.47 4.27 8.08
N ALA A 54 -22.73 3.71 6.89
CA ALA A 54 -21.76 3.74 5.79
C ALA A 54 -21.63 5.18 5.25
N ASP A 55 -20.41 5.58 4.90
CA ASP A 55 -20.16 6.86 4.27
C ASP A 55 -20.74 6.92 2.83
N GLN A 56 -20.91 8.13 2.31
CA GLN A 56 -21.53 8.33 1.00
C GLN A 56 -20.77 7.63 -0.14
N PHE A 57 -19.44 7.60 -0.09
CA PHE A 57 -18.63 6.97 -1.13
C PHE A 57 -18.85 5.46 -1.15
N THR A 58 -18.89 4.83 0.03
CA THR A 58 -19.24 3.41 0.17
C THR A 58 -20.66 3.11 -0.30
N LEU A 59 -21.63 3.97 0.05
CA LEU A 59 -23.02 3.82 -0.40
C LEU A 59 -23.15 3.91 -1.93
N ASP A 60 -22.45 4.86 -2.56
CA ASP A 60 -22.45 5.03 -4.00
C ASP A 60 -21.79 3.84 -4.71
N ASP A 61 -20.66 3.32 -4.21
CA ASP A 61 -19.98 2.14 -4.78
C ASP A 61 -20.91 0.90 -4.74
N ILE A 62 -21.58 0.67 -3.61
CA ILE A 62 -22.51 -0.47 -3.43
C ILE A 62 -23.80 -0.28 -4.24
N THR A 63 -24.32 0.94 -4.34
CA THR A 63 -25.53 1.23 -5.13
C THR A 63 -25.27 1.00 -6.62
N ASN A 64 -24.08 1.37 -7.11
CA ASN A 64 -23.66 1.12 -8.48
C ASN A 64 -23.54 -0.38 -8.79
N CYS A 65 -23.01 -1.17 -7.86
CA CYS A 65 -22.99 -2.63 -7.98
C CYS A 65 -23.10 -3.30 -6.59
N PRO A 66 -24.21 -3.96 -6.27
CA PRO A 66 -24.40 -4.59 -4.95
C PRO A 66 -23.33 -5.61 -4.54
N LEU A 67 -22.62 -6.21 -5.51
CA LEU A 67 -21.49 -7.10 -5.22
C LEU A 67 -20.33 -6.37 -4.53
N ASN A 68 -20.21 -5.05 -4.69
CA ASN A 68 -19.17 -4.24 -4.05
C ASN A 68 -19.27 -4.25 -2.52
N LEU A 69 -20.41 -4.67 -1.93
CA LEU A 69 -20.51 -4.91 -0.49
C LEU A 69 -19.39 -5.83 0.01
N LEU A 70 -18.95 -6.79 -0.80
CA LEU A 70 -17.92 -7.78 -0.46
C LEU A 70 -16.52 -7.16 -0.29
N LYS A 71 -16.32 -5.91 -0.74
CA LYS A 71 -15.07 -5.16 -0.50
C LYS A 71 -14.94 -4.64 0.93
N TYR A 72 -16.05 -4.60 1.69
CA TYR A 72 -16.14 -3.92 2.99
C TYR A 72 -16.36 -4.94 4.13
N PRO A 73 -15.30 -5.44 4.78
CA PRO A 73 -15.38 -6.52 5.77
C PRO A 73 -16.38 -6.26 6.90
N GLN A 74 -16.50 -5.01 7.35
CA GLN A 74 -17.46 -4.58 8.36
C GLN A 74 -18.91 -4.77 7.91
N LEU A 75 -19.22 -4.46 6.65
CA LEU A 75 -20.56 -4.64 6.10
C LEU A 75 -20.86 -6.12 5.82
N VAL A 76 -19.86 -6.87 5.37
CA VAL A 76 -19.92 -8.33 5.23
C VAL A 76 -20.24 -9.00 6.56
N SER A 77 -19.52 -8.64 7.62
CA SER A 77 -19.75 -9.15 8.98
C SER A 77 -21.16 -8.80 9.48
N ARG A 78 -21.59 -7.54 9.29
CA ARG A 78 -22.95 -7.12 9.62
C ARG A 78 -23.99 -7.96 8.89
N LEU A 79 -23.88 -8.13 7.56
CA LEU A 79 -24.81 -8.96 6.79
C LEU A 79 -24.79 -10.42 7.27
N ALA A 80 -23.61 -11.02 7.43
CA ALA A 80 -23.43 -12.38 7.92
C ALA A 80 -24.14 -12.62 9.27
N SER A 81 -24.08 -11.64 10.18
CA SER A 81 -24.74 -11.72 11.49
C SER A 81 -26.28 -11.72 11.42
N ARG A 82 -26.87 -11.29 10.30
CA ARG A 82 -28.34 -11.27 10.10
C ARG A 82 -28.86 -12.55 9.45
N LEU A 83 -28.00 -13.34 8.83
CA LEU A 83 -28.39 -14.61 8.23
C LEU A 83 -28.58 -15.61 9.35
N ASP A 84 -29.69 -16.34 9.40
CA ASP A 84 -29.95 -17.37 10.42
C ASP A 84 -30.00 -18.76 9.75
N HIS A 85 -30.67 -19.75 10.32
CA HIS A 85 -30.75 -21.11 9.78
C HIS A 85 -31.72 -21.19 8.59
N ALA A 86 -31.55 -22.21 7.76
CA ALA A 86 -32.53 -22.54 6.74
C ALA A 86 -33.55 -23.54 7.27
N ILE A 87 -34.83 -23.33 6.96
CA ILE A 87 -35.93 -24.25 7.29
C ILE A 87 -36.78 -24.55 6.05
N GLY A 88 -37.68 -25.52 6.12
CA GLY A 88 -38.66 -25.76 5.06
C GLY A 88 -39.72 -24.66 5.00
N LEU A 89 -40.26 -24.38 3.82
CA LEU A 89 -41.34 -23.41 3.62
C LEU A 89 -42.57 -23.75 4.47
N ASP A 90 -42.92 -25.03 4.61
CA ASP A 90 -44.05 -25.48 5.45
C ASP A 90 -43.82 -25.15 6.93
N ALA A 91 -42.59 -25.33 7.42
CA ALA A 91 -42.24 -24.99 8.80
C ALA A 91 -42.33 -23.47 9.03
N PHE A 92 -41.88 -22.66 8.06
CA PHE A 92 -42.00 -21.20 8.13
C PHE A 92 -43.47 -20.75 8.10
N THR A 93 -44.27 -21.31 7.21
CA THR A 93 -45.72 -21.02 7.11
C THR A 93 -46.46 -21.43 8.38
N GLY A 94 -46.11 -22.58 8.97
CA GLY A 94 -46.64 -23.01 10.26
C GLY A 94 -46.33 -22.02 11.38
N MET A 95 -45.08 -21.55 11.46
CA MET A 95 -44.69 -20.50 12.41
C MET A 95 -45.46 -19.19 12.17
N TYR A 96 -45.56 -18.77 10.91
CA TYR A 96 -46.26 -17.55 10.51
C TYR A 96 -47.73 -17.58 10.94
N ASN A 97 -48.42 -18.68 10.64
CA ASN A 97 -49.83 -18.86 10.95
C ASN A 97 -50.08 -19.00 12.46
N ALA A 98 -49.20 -19.71 13.18
CA ALA A 98 -49.34 -19.91 14.63
C ALA A 98 -49.19 -18.60 15.42
N GLN A 99 -48.38 -17.67 14.93
CA GLN A 99 -48.14 -16.38 15.58
C GLN A 99 -48.92 -15.21 14.94
N TYR A 100 -49.84 -15.50 14.02
CA TYR A 100 -50.58 -14.49 13.23
C TYR A 100 -49.66 -13.45 12.56
N GLY A 101 -48.42 -13.84 12.23
CA GLY A 101 -47.40 -12.95 11.68
C GLY A 101 -46.84 -11.88 12.66
N VAL A 102 -47.20 -11.94 13.95
CA VAL A 102 -46.73 -11.01 14.99
C VAL A 102 -45.56 -11.65 15.74
N ASP A 103 -44.44 -10.91 15.88
CA ASP A 103 -43.25 -11.33 16.62
C ASP A 103 -42.71 -12.71 16.25
N LEU A 104 -42.44 -12.92 14.95
CA LEU A 104 -41.76 -14.11 14.48
C LEU A 104 -40.38 -14.23 15.14
N VAL A 105 -40.14 -15.35 15.83
CA VAL A 105 -38.88 -15.61 16.53
C VAL A 105 -38.23 -16.87 15.97
N SER A 106 -36.94 -16.79 15.69
CA SER A 106 -36.17 -17.94 15.23
C SER A 106 -36.17 -19.06 16.28
N PRO A 107 -36.48 -20.31 15.90
CA PRO A 107 -36.46 -21.42 16.85
C PRO A 107 -35.04 -21.79 17.27
N PHE A 108 -34.02 -21.39 16.49
CA PHE A 108 -32.61 -21.73 16.72
C PHE A 108 -31.89 -20.67 17.55
N THR A 109 -32.09 -19.39 17.23
CA THR A 109 -31.33 -18.28 17.83
C THR A 109 -32.16 -17.44 18.79
N ARG A 110 -33.49 -17.64 18.81
CA ARG A 110 -34.46 -16.82 19.55
C ARG A 110 -34.44 -15.33 19.16
N GLN A 111 -33.79 -14.99 18.05
CA GLN A 111 -33.79 -13.63 17.51
C GLN A 111 -35.08 -13.35 16.74
N PRO A 112 -35.58 -12.10 16.73
CA PRO A 112 -36.71 -11.72 15.90
C PRO A 112 -36.38 -11.90 14.40
N ILE A 113 -37.28 -12.54 13.67
CA ILE A 113 -37.20 -12.78 12.24
C ILE A 113 -37.76 -11.55 11.52
N LEU A 114 -36.94 -10.96 10.65
CA LEU A 114 -37.33 -9.87 9.76
C LEU A 114 -38.04 -10.37 8.50
N GLY A 115 -37.72 -11.59 8.07
CA GLY A 115 -38.33 -12.26 6.93
C GLY A 115 -37.56 -13.53 6.53
N CYS A 116 -37.90 -14.11 5.38
CA CYS A 116 -37.19 -15.26 4.83
C CYS A 116 -36.92 -15.09 3.32
N ILE A 117 -35.85 -15.72 2.83
CA ILE A 117 -35.52 -15.79 1.41
C ILE A 117 -35.90 -17.19 0.92
N PRO A 118 -37.04 -17.36 0.21
CA PRO A 118 -37.39 -18.64 -0.39
C PRO A 118 -36.48 -18.94 -1.58
N LEU A 119 -35.94 -20.16 -1.62
CA LEU A 119 -34.96 -20.58 -2.64
C LEU A 119 -35.58 -21.42 -3.77
N GLY A 120 -36.88 -21.28 -4.00
CA GLY A 120 -37.56 -21.93 -5.14
C GLY A 120 -37.42 -21.12 -6.43
N THR A 121 -37.61 -21.76 -7.58
CA THR A 121 -37.45 -21.13 -8.91
C THR A 121 -38.72 -20.42 -9.41
N HIS A 122 -39.66 -20.13 -8.52
CA HIS A 122 -40.89 -19.41 -8.87
C HIS A 122 -40.67 -17.89 -8.82
N HIS A 123 -41.35 -17.15 -9.69
CA HIS A 123 -41.21 -15.69 -9.78
C HIS A 123 -41.55 -14.97 -8.45
N GLN A 124 -42.55 -15.45 -7.72
CA GLN A 124 -42.91 -14.88 -6.41
C GLN A 124 -41.83 -15.12 -5.35
N HIS A 125 -41.16 -16.27 -5.36
CA HIS A 125 -40.01 -16.52 -4.48
C HIS A 125 -38.88 -15.53 -4.76
N ALA A 126 -38.65 -15.24 -6.04
CA ALA A 126 -37.66 -14.24 -6.42
C ALA A 126 -38.00 -12.84 -5.86
N HIS A 127 -39.24 -12.39 -6.03
CA HIS A 127 -39.70 -11.10 -5.50
C HIS A 127 -39.64 -11.03 -3.98
N LEU A 128 -40.11 -12.05 -3.26
CA LEU A 128 -40.08 -12.07 -1.80
C LEU A 128 -38.64 -12.02 -1.28
N GLY A 129 -37.74 -12.82 -1.87
CA GLY A 129 -36.32 -12.79 -1.50
C GLY A 129 -35.69 -11.40 -1.72
N SER A 130 -35.99 -10.74 -2.84
CA SER A 130 -35.49 -9.39 -3.10
C SER A 130 -36.07 -8.35 -2.13
N PHE A 131 -37.35 -8.47 -1.78
CA PHE A 131 -37.99 -7.61 -0.78
C PHE A 131 -37.33 -7.75 0.60
N VAL A 132 -37.08 -8.97 1.05
CA VAL A 132 -36.44 -9.22 2.35
C VAL A 132 -35.00 -8.72 2.35
N VAL A 133 -34.23 -8.98 1.29
CA VAL A 133 -32.85 -8.46 1.21
C VAL A 133 -32.83 -6.93 1.20
N ARG A 134 -33.73 -6.27 0.45
CA ARG A 134 -33.86 -4.81 0.47
C ARG A 134 -34.21 -4.29 1.88
N ARG A 135 -35.08 -5.00 2.60
CA ARG A 135 -35.42 -4.63 3.98
C ARG A 135 -34.18 -4.66 4.85
N ILE A 136 -33.40 -5.74 4.81
CA ILE A 136 -32.25 -5.91 5.73
C ILE A 136 -31.09 -4.99 5.38
N THR A 137 -30.91 -4.64 4.09
CA THR A 137 -29.76 -3.84 3.64
C THR A 137 -30.03 -2.35 3.71
N THR A 138 -31.24 -1.89 3.40
CA THR A 138 -31.56 -0.46 3.18
C THR A 138 -32.85 0.01 3.84
N LYS A 139 -33.37 -0.73 4.83
CA LYS A 139 -34.71 -0.50 5.43
C LYS A 139 -35.83 -0.46 4.40
N GLY A 140 -35.64 -1.11 3.26
CA GLY A 140 -36.63 -1.13 2.20
C GLY A 140 -36.49 0.04 1.21
N ALA A 141 -35.31 0.62 0.96
CA ALA A 141 -35.06 1.54 -0.17
C ALA A 141 -34.52 0.79 -1.42
N VAL A 142 -34.98 1.10 -2.64
CA VAL A 142 -34.48 0.39 -3.84
C VAL A 142 -33.12 0.97 -4.18
N LEU A 143 -32.04 0.23 -3.90
CA LEU A 143 -30.68 0.61 -4.28
C LEU A 143 -30.09 -0.50 -5.17
N GLY A 144 -29.61 -0.13 -6.35
CA GLY A 144 -28.96 -1.05 -7.29
C GLY A 144 -29.86 -2.20 -7.78
N ASN A 145 -29.23 -3.23 -8.37
CA ASN A 145 -29.95 -4.39 -8.91
C ASN A 145 -30.36 -5.37 -7.80
N ALA A 146 -31.67 -5.57 -7.61
CA ALA A 146 -32.22 -6.41 -6.55
C ALA A 146 -31.82 -7.90 -6.61
N HIS A 147 -31.41 -8.40 -7.77
CA HIS A 147 -30.96 -9.79 -7.94
C HIS A 147 -29.47 -9.93 -7.61
N LEU A 148 -28.65 -8.90 -7.84
CA LEU A 148 -27.24 -8.87 -7.42
C LEU A 148 -27.12 -8.80 -5.89
N TRP A 149 -28.08 -8.16 -5.21
CA TRP A 149 -28.17 -8.22 -3.74
C TRP A 149 -28.34 -9.65 -3.21
N VAL A 150 -29.17 -10.47 -3.86
CA VAL A 150 -29.35 -11.88 -3.49
C VAL A 150 -28.08 -12.70 -3.81
N ALA A 151 -27.36 -12.34 -4.88
CA ALA A 151 -26.06 -12.92 -5.19
C ALA A 151 -25.00 -12.55 -4.13
N ALA A 152 -25.00 -11.31 -3.62
CA ALA A 152 -24.12 -10.91 -2.52
C ALA A 152 -24.41 -11.73 -1.25
N VAL A 153 -25.67 -11.98 -0.91
CA VAL A 153 -26.04 -12.87 0.22
C VAL A 153 -25.46 -14.28 0.03
N TYR A 154 -25.59 -14.87 -1.16
CA TYR A 154 -25.00 -16.18 -1.47
C TYR A 154 -23.48 -16.21 -1.26
N LEU A 155 -22.78 -15.19 -1.75
CA LEU A 155 -21.33 -15.10 -1.65
C LEU A 155 -20.88 -14.90 -0.19
N VAL A 156 -21.60 -14.07 0.59
CA VAL A 156 -21.37 -13.93 2.03
C VAL A 156 -21.59 -15.25 2.77
N ILE A 157 -22.64 -16.01 2.44
CA ILE A 157 -22.86 -17.33 3.02
C ILE A 157 -21.68 -18.24 2.71
N LYS A 158 -21.33 -18.34 1.42
CA LYS A 158 -20.28 -19.23 0.92
C LYS A 158 -18.94 -18.98 1.61
N GLU A 159 -18.57 -17.73 1.81
CA GLU A 159 -17.22 -17.33 2.26
C GLU A 159 -17.13 -17.04 3.77
N HIS A 160 -18.22 -16.59 4.40
CA HIS A 160 -18.18 -16.04 5.76
C HIS A 160 -19.16 -16.68 6.75
N VAL A 161 -20.04 -17.61 6.32
CA VAL A 161 -20.99 -18.29 7.22
C VAL A 161 -20.84 -19.81 7.15
N PRO A 162 -19.82 -20.41 7.80
CA PRO A 162 -19.51 -21.83 7.72
C PRO A 162 -20.70 -22.76 7.99
N ARG A 163 -21.53 -22.44 9.00
CA ARG A 163 -22.71 -23.24 9.37
C ARG A 163 -23.75 -23.36 8.24
N LEU A 164 -23.80 -22.38 7.33
CA LEU A 164 -24.71 -22.39 6.19
C LEU A 164 -24.01 -22.91 4.93
N SER A 165 -22.75 -22.55 4.69
CA SER A 165 -22.01 -23.01 3.51
C SER A 165 -21.72 -24.51 3.52
N GLN A 166 -21.60 -25.13 4.69
CA GLN A 166 -21.44 -26.58 4.85
C GLN A 166 -22.76 -27.37 4.64
N ASN A 167 -23.92 -26.70 4.62
CA ASN A 167 -25.18 -27.35 4.31
C ASN A 167 -25.34 -27.52 2.79
N ALA A 168 -24.95 -28.68 2.29
CA ALA A 168 -24.96 -28.99 0.85
C ALA A 168 -26.35 -28.84 0.20
N ALA A 169 -27.42 -29.24 0.89
CA ALA A 169 -28.78 -29.13 0.36
C ALA A 169 -29.22 -27.66 0.22
N LEU A 170 -28.93 -26.83 1.23
CA LEU A 170 -29.17 -25.39 1.19
C LEU A 170 -28.41 -24.74 0.04
N MET A 171 -27.10 -25.00 -0.07
CA MET A 171 -26.25 -24.39 -1.09
C MET A 171 -26.63 -24.83 -2.51
N ALA A 172 -27.07 -26.08 -2.68
CA ALA A 172 -27.61 -26.58 -3.95
C ALA A 172 -28.91 -25.86 -4.33
N ALA A 173 -29.85 -25.70 -3.38
CA ALA A 173 -31.08 -24.95 -3.61
C ALA A 173 -30.80 -23.47 -3.92
N PHE A 174 -29.88 -22.84 -3.19
CA PHE A 174 -29.48 -21.45 -3.41
C PHE A 174 -28.84 -21.27 -4.80
N ARG A 175 -27.97 -22.20 -5.22
CA ARG A 175 -27.38 -22.19 -6.57
C ARG A 175 -28.45 -22.32 -7.65
N LYS A 176 -29.41 -23.25 -7.49
CA LYS A 176 -30.54 -23.41 -8.41
C LYS A 176 -31.39 -22.13 -8.49
N HIS A 177 -31.68 -21.51 -7.35
CA HIS A 177 -32.41 -20.25 -7.26
C HIS A 177 -31.68 -19.09 -7.95
N LEU A 178 -30.38 -18.95 -7.71
CA LEU A 178 -29.56 -17.93 -8.36
C LEU A 178 -29.46 -18.18 -9.86
N LYS A 179 -29.26 -19.41 -10.31
CA LYS A 179 -29.25 -19.74 -11.74
C LYS A 179 -30.54 -19.29 -12.41
N TYR A 180 -31.69 -19.60 -11.81
CA TYR A 180 -33.00 -19.12 -12.27
C TYR A 180 -33.04 -17.58 -12.33
N ARG A 181 -32.57 -16.88 -11.30
CA ARG A 181 -32.57 -15.42 -11.30
C ARG A 181 -31.70 -14.84 -12.42
N LEU A 182 -30.49 -15.37 -12.57
CA LEU A 182 -29.51 -14.90 -13.55
C LEU A 182 -29.93 -15.19 -14.99
N SER A 183 -30.69 -16.26 -15.24
CA SER A 183 -31.20 -16.61 -16.57
C SER A 183 -32.53 -15.95 -16.93
N THR A 184 -33.28 -15.44 -15.95
CA THR A 184 -34.68 -15.00 -16.17
C THR A 184 -34.87 -13.50 -16.05
N PHE A 185 -34.23 -12.85 -15.07
CA PHE A 185 -34.42 -11.41 -14.88
C PHE A 185 -33.46 -10.61 -15.74
N GLU A 186 -33.97 -9.55 -16.35
CA GLU A 186 -33.21 -8.74 -17.29
C GLU A 186 -32.48 -7.57 -16.63
N SER A 187 -31.35 -7.21 -17.21
CA SER A 187 -30.59 -6.00 -16.90
C SER A 187 -30.02 -5.41 -18.20
N ASN A 188 -29.46 -4.21 -18.14
CA ASN A 188 -28.69 -3.71 -19.27
C ASN A 188 -27.41 -4.55 -19.42
N LEU A 189 -26.94 -4.76 -20.65
CA LEU A 189 -25.77 -5.59 -20.93
C LEU A 189 -24.53 -5.18 -20.08
N ALA A 190 -24.27 -3.89 -19.95
CA ALA A 190 -23.15 -3.36 -19.17
C ALA A 190 -23.40 -3.29 -17.65
N LEU A 191 -24.55 -3.77 -17.18
CA LEU A 191 -25.04 -3.62 -15.79
C LEU A 191 -25.09 -2.15 -15.32
N SER A 192 -25.19 -1.21 -16.25
CA SER A 192 -25.25 0.23 -16.01
C SER A 192 -26.37 0.86 -16.81
N GLY A 193 -27.03 1.87 -16.24
CA GLY A 193 -28.02 2.71 -16.92
C GLY A 193 -27.43 3.99 -17.52
N LEU A 194 -26.11 4.18 -17.44
CA LEU A 194 -25.48 5.43 -17.86
C LEU A 194 -25.47 5.58 -19.40
N PRO A 195 -25.73 6.79 -19.92
CA PRO A 195 -25.54 7.11 -21.33
C PRO A 195 -24.07 6.87 -21.70
N GLY A 196 -23.83 6.03 -22.71
CA GLY A 196 -22.49 5.65 -23.15
C GLY A 196 -22.21 4.15 -23.09
N TYR A 197 -23.03 3.36 -22.38
CA TYR A 197 -22.95 1.91 -22.41
C TYR A 197 -24.11 1.29 -23.22
N PRO A 198 -23.97 0.03 -23.69
CA PRO A 198 -25.07 -0.68 -24.32
C PRO A 198 -26.30 -0.80 -23.41
N MET A 199 -27.43 -0.23 -23.86
CA MET A 199 -28.68 -0.13 -23.09
C MET A 199 -29.73 -1.22 -23.39
N PHE A 200 -29.44 -2.14 -24.30
CA PHE A 200 -30.38 -3.23 -24.58
C PHE A 200 -30.44 -4.22 -23.41
N LYS A 201 -31.64 -4.75 -23.18
CA LYS A 201 -31.94 -5.67 -22.09
C LYS A 201 -31.49 -7.08 -22.45
N VAL A 202 -30.84 -7.73 -21.50
CA VAL A 202 -30.40 -9.13 -21.59
C VAL A 202 -30.61 -9.80 -20.24
N PRO A 203 -30.67 -11.15 -20.17
CA PRO A 203 -30.63 -11.85 -18.90
C PRO A 203 -29.44 -11.38 -18.04
N LEU A 204 -29.65 -11.19 -16.75
CA LEU A 204 -28.66 -10.61 -15.83
C LEU A 204 -27.32 -11.36 -15.85
N GLY A 205 -27.37 -12.69 -15.96
CA GLY A 205 -26.17 -13.49 -16.12
C GLY A 205 -25.37 -13.08 -17.37
N VAL A 206 -26.03 -12.86 -18.50
CA VAL A 206 -25.35 -12.46 -19.75
C VAL A 206 -24.66 -11.12 -19.55
N GLY A 207 -25.28 -10.20 -18.80
CA GLY A 207 -24.65 -8.95 -18.39
C GLY A 207 -23.42 -9.15 -17.50
N LEU A 208 -23.46 -10.08 -16.53
CA LEU A 208 -22.30 -10.44 -15.71
C LEU A 208 -21.16 -11.01 -16.57
N TRP A 209 -21.47 -11.95 -17.47
CA TRP A 209 -20.48 -12.54 -18.39
C TRP A 209 -19.86 -11.48 -19.31
N TYR A 210 -20.66 -10.56 -19.85
CA TYR A 210 -20.17 -9.45 -20.65
C TYR A 210 -19.25 -8.54 -19.84
N CYS A 211 -19.65 -8.18 -18.62
CA CYS A 211 -18.83 -7.32 -17.77
C CYS A 211 -17.50 -7.98 -17.36
N LEU A 212 -17.50 -9.30 -17.20
CA LEU A 212 -16.32 -10.08 -16.80
C LEU A 212 -15.37 -10.35 -17.97
N SER A 213 -15.88 -10.88 -19.09
CA SER A 213 -15.07 -11.39 -20.20
C SER A 213 -15.38 -10.70 -21.53
N GLY A 214 -16.66 -10.52 -21.85
CA GLY A 214 -17.06 -10.01 -23.17
C GLY A 214 -16.52 -8.60 -23.47
N SER A 215 -16.61 -7.68 -22.51
CA SER A 215 -16.13 -6.31 -22.67
C SER A 215 -14.61 -6.23 -22.74
N THR A 216 -13.88 -7.08 -22.00
CA THR A 216 -12.43 -7.18 -22.09
C THR A 216 -12.00 -7.66 -23.48
N ALA A 217 -12.64 -8.71 -24.02
CA ALA A 217 -12.33 -9.20 -25.36
C ALA A 217 -12.56 -8.15 -26.47
N LEU A 218 -13.55 -7.26 -26.29
CA LEU A 218 -13.88 -6.24 -27.28
C LEU A 218 -13.04 -4.96 -27.16
N PHE A 219 -12.68 -4.54 -25.94
CA PHE A 219 -12.16 -3.20 -25.69
C PHE A 219 -10.78 -3.14 -25.05
N ALA A 220 -10.22 -4.25 -24.54
CA ALA A 220 -8.95 -4.20 -23.80
C ALA A 220 -7.78 -3.69 -24.64
N GLU A 221 -7.76 -4.00 -25.94
CA GLU A 221 -6.73 -3.56 -26.90
C GLU A 221 -7.06 -2.23 -27.59
N ASN A 222 -8.23 -1.65 -27.35
CA ASN A 222 -8.64 -0.39 -27.98
C ASN A 222 -8.43 0.78 -27.01
N SER A 223 -7.36 1.55 -27.20
CA SER A 223 -7.04 2.70 -26.33
C SER A 223 -8.12 3.78 -26.29
N GLU A 224 -8.86 3.97 -27.39
CA GLU A 224 -9.93 4.98 -27.48
C GLU A 224 -11.21 4.53 -26.78
N MET A 225 -11.49 3.23 -26.80
CA MET A 225 -12.70 2.64 -26.22
C MET A 225 -12.47 1.92 -24.90
N GLN A 226 -11.27 1.99 -24.30
CA GLN A 226 -10.97 1.25 -23.07
C GLN A 226 -11.86 1.66 -21.88
N GLY A 227 -12.41 2.88 -21.88
CA GLY A 227 -13.43 3.30 -20.91
C GLY A 227 -14.70 2.44 -20.94
N GLN A 228 -14.97 1.74 -22.05
CA GLN A 228 -16.09 0.82 -22.24
C GLN A 228 -15.81 -0.59 -21.68
N GLU A 229 -14.57 -0.91 -21.34
CA GLU A 229 -14.21 -2.17 -20.67
C GLU A 229 -14.80 -2.19 -19.25
N ARG A 230 -15.86 -2.97 -19.05
CA ARG A 230 -16.62 -2.98 -17.78
C ARG A 230 -15.84 -3.64 -16.65
N LEU A 231 -14.96 -4.59 -16.96
CA LEU A 231 -14.08 -5.20 -15.97
C LEU A 231 -13.25 -4.15 -15.24
N ARG A 232 -12.88 -3.05 -15.91
CA ARG A 232 -12.14 -1.91 -15.33
C ARG A 232 -12.88 -1.21 -14.19
N GLN A 233 -14.22 -1.27 -14.18
CA GLN A 233 -15.04 -0.69 -13.12
C GLN A 233 -15.46 -1.73 -12.08
N MET A 234 -15.27 -3.01 -12.39
CA MET A 234 -15.74 -4.14 -11.59
C MET A 234 -14.60 -5.05 -11.11
N TRP A 235 -13.33 -4.65 -11.28
CA TRP A 235 -12.16 -5.47 -10.95
C TRP A 235 -12.17 -5.94 -9.49
N GLY A 236 -12.63 -5.07 -8.57
CA GLY A 236 -12.71 -5.39 -7.14
C GLY A 236 -13.71 -6.50 -6.81
N VAL A 237 -14.61 -6.85 -7.74
CA VAL A 237 -15.59 -7.93 -7.59
C VAL A 237 -15.50 -8.98 -8.68
N ALA A 238 -14.46 -8.93 -9.54
CA ALA A 238 -14.30 -9.82 -10.68
C ALA A 238 -14.30 -11.30 -10.28
N ARG A 239 -13.61 -11.66 -9.20
CA ARG A 239 -13.60 -13.03 -8.64
C ARG A 239 -15.02 -13.53 -8.33
N HIS A 240 -15.83 -12.67 -7.72
CA HIS A 240 -17.20 -13.00 -7.37
C HIS A 240 -18.10 -13.11 -8.60
N MET A 241 -17.87 -12.28 -9.62
CA MET A 241 -18.54 -12.41 -10.91
C MET A 241 -18.18 -13.72 -11.60
N GLY A 242 -16.91 -14.14 -11.55
CA GLY A 242 -16.46 -15.44 -12.03
C GLY A 242 -17.21 -16.61 -11.38
N GLU A 243 -17.37 -16.59 -10.05
CA GLU A 243 -18.17 -17.60 -9.34
C GLU A 243 -19.63 -17.64 -9.82
N LEU A 244 -20.24 -16.48 -10.09
CA LEU A 244 -21.63 -16.43 -10.56
C LEU A 244 -21.75 -16.90 -12.02
N VAL A 245 -20.81 -16.55 -12.87
CA VAL A 245 -20.82 -16.90 -14.30
C VAL A 245 -20.45 -18.37 -14.50
N GLU A 246 -19.33 -18.81 -13.96
CA GLU A 246 -18.81 -20.17 -14.16
C GLU A 246 -19.42 -21.15 -13.17
N GLY A 247 -19.44 -20.80 -11.87
CA GLY A 247 -19.91 -21.68 -10.81
C GLY A 247 -21.43 -21.86 -10.76
N VAL A 248 -22.20 -20.77 -10.96
CA VAL A 248 -23.67 -20.81 -10.88
C VAL A 248 -24.31 -21.01 -12.24
N CYS A 249 -23.98 -20.21 -13.25
CA CYS A 249 -24.57 -20.35 -14.58
C CYS A 249 -23.99 -21.53 -15.36
N GLY A 250 -22.71 -21.87 -15.15
CA GLY A 250 -22.00 -22.90 -15.90
C GLY A 250 -21.54 -22.40 -17.28
N TRP A 251 -21.30 -21.09 -17.42
CA TRP A 251 -20.84 -20.51 -18.68
C TRP A 251 -19.34 -20.27 -18.65
N PRO A 252 -18.63 -20.51 -19.76
CA PRO A 252 -17.19 -20.29 -19.81
C PRO A 252 -16.88 -18.79 -19.79
N ALA A 253 -16.10 -18.32 -18.81
CA ALA A 253 -15.55 -16.97 -18.79
C ALA A 253 -14.09 -16.94 -19.32
N GLY A 254 -13.40 -18.07 -19.28
CA GLY A 254 -11.99 -18.21 -19.65
C GLY A 254 -11.06 -17.62 -18.58
N ASP A 255 -9.74 -17.80 -18.72
CA ASP A 255 -8.80 -17.37 -17.68
C ASP A 255 -8.29 -15.93 -17.88
N ALA A 256 -8.46 -15.37 -19.09
CA ALA A 256 -7.92 -14.06 -19.46
C ALA A 256 -8.42 -12.90 -18.58
N TRP A 257 -9.65 -12.99 -18.04
CA TRP A 257 -10.18 -11.95 -17.15
C TRP A 257 -9.45 -11.94 -15.79
N GLN A 258 -8.87 -13.06 -15.35
CA GLN A 258 -8.19 -13.16 -14.05
C GLN A 258 -6.88 -12.34 -14.08
N GLU A 259 -6.06 -12.57 -15.11
CA GLU A 259 -4.84 -11.79 -15.35
C GLU A 259 -5.20 -10.31 -15.53
N ARG A 260 -6.25 -10.03 -16.30
CA ARG A 260 -6.72 -8.66 -16.53
C ARG A 260 -7.15 -7.96 -15.22
N ALA A 261 -7.89 -8.65 -14.36
CA ALA A 261 -8.30 -8.14 -13.05
C ALA A 261 -7.11 -7.93 -12.11
N ALA A 262 -6.09 -8.80 -12.16
CA ALA A 262 -4.85 -8.63 -11.40
C ALA A 262 -4.10 -7.36 -11.82
N VAL A 263 -4.00 -7.09 -13.13
CA VAL A 263 -3.44 -5.83 -13.67
C VAL A 263 -4.19 -4.62 -13.13
N MET A 264 -5.53 -4.63 -13.17
CA MET A 264 -6.35 -3.51 -12.68
C MET A 264 -6.19 -3.30 -11.16
N ARG A 265 -6.13 -4.39 -10.39
CA ARG A 265 -5.92 -4.34 -8.94
C ARG A 265 -4.55 -3.76 -8.59
N ALA A 266 -3.49 -4.22 -9.23
CA ALA A 266 -2.14 -3.71 -9.05
C ALA A 266 -2.05 -2.22 -9.41
N PHE A 267 -2.63 -1.84 -10.56
CA PHE A 267 -2.59 -0.45 -11.00
C PHE A 267 -3.43 0.47 -10.10
N ALA A 268 -4.56 0.00 -9.56
CA ALA A 268 -5.35 0.77 -8.59
C ALA A 268 -4.56 1.07 -7.31
N TYR A 269 -3.79 0.10 -6.81
CA TYR A 269 -2.88 0.30 -5.68
C TYR A 269 -1.77 1.32 -5.98
N LEU A 270 -1.16 1.24 -7.16
CA LEU A 270 -0.12 2.20 -7.55
C LEU A 270 -0.70 3.61 -7.70
N MET A 271 -1.89 3.73 -8.31
CA MET A 271 -2.59 5.01 -8.45
C MET A 271 -3.06 5.60 -7.12
N SER A 272 -3.39 4.79 -6.12
CA SER A 272 -3.71 5.32 -4.77
C SER A 272 -2.50 5.95 -4.08
N ARG A 273 -1.29 5.66 -4.57
CA ARG A 273 -0.01 6.20 -4.09
C ARG A 273 0.61 7.25 -5.01
N LYS A 274 -0.14 7.76 -5.99
CA LYS A 274 0.37 8.69 -7.02
C LYS A 274 0.92 10.01 -6.46
N ASN A 275 0.45 10.44 -5.28
CA ASN A 275 0.95 11.66 -4.61
C ASN A 275 2.27 11.42 -3.87
N ASP A 276 2.63 10.15 -3.62
CA ASP A 276 3.90 9.75 -3.00
C ASP A 276 4.89 9.26 -4.06
N GLY A 277 4.93 9.92 -5.22
CA GLY A 277 5.57 9.43 -6.46
C GLY A 277 6.94 8.79 -6.24
N ASP A 278 7.90 9.54 -5.71
CA ASP A 278 9.28 9.05 -5.49
C ASP A 278 9.34 7.84 -4.56
N LYS A 279 8.53 7.84 -3.49
CA LYS A 279 8.44 6.73 -2.54
C LYS A 279 7.81 5.48 -3.16
N MET A 280 6.76 5.66 -3.96
CA MET A 280 6.08 4.59 -4.69
C MET A 280 7.01 3.96 -5.73
N PHE A 281 7.76 4.78 -6.50
CA PHE A 281 8.77 4.29 -7.42
C PHE A 281 9.92 3.58 -6.71
N ALA A 282 10.38 4.09 -5.57
CA ALA A 282 11.39 3.43 -4.75
C ALA A 282 10.90 2.06 -4.26
N ASP A 283 9.66 1.95 -3.77
CA ASP A 283 9.09 0.69 -3.29
C ASP A 283 8.96 -0.37 -4.40
N VAL A 284 8.58 0.03 -5.61
CA VAL A 284 8.57 -0.88 -6.77
C VAL A 284 10.00 -1.25 -7.16
N ARG A 285 10.94 -0.30 -7.10
CA ARG A 285 12.34 -0.55 -7.44
C ARG A 285 13.03 -1.49 -6.46
N ARG A 286 12.65 -1.48 -5.18
CA ARG A 286 13.09 -2.45 -4.15
C ARG A 286 12.76 -3.91 -4.47
N LEU A 287 11.81 -4.17 -5.38
CA LEU A 287 11.50 -5.52 -5.83
C LEU A 287 12.63 -6.13 -6.68
N TYR A 288 13.52 -5.31 -7.25
CA TYR A 288 14.58 -5.76 -8.15
C TYR A 288 15.94 -5.07 -7.94
N GLN A 289 16.01 -4.04 -7.13
CA GLN A 289 17.23 -3.34 -6.72
C GLN A 289 17.41 -3.50 -5.21
N ALA A 290 18.65 -3.77 -4.75
CA ALA A 290 18.96 -3.77 -3.34
C ALA A 290 18.64 -2.43 -2.67
N SER A 291 18.31 -2.48 -1.38
CA SER A 291 18.05 -1.28 -0.58
C SER A 291 18.55 -1.46 0.85
N VAL A 292 18.98 -0.37 1.46
CA VAL A 292 19.29 -0.32 2.88
C VAL A 292 18.30 0.61 3.59
N VAL A 293 17.89 0.21 4.78
CA VAL A 293 17.08 1.01 5.70
C VAL A 293 18.04 1.64 6.69
N VAL A 294 18.13 2.97 6.70
CA VAL A 294 19.08 3.71 7.54
C VAL A 294 18.33 4.31 8.72
N SER A 295 18.69 3.86 9.92
CA SER A 295 18.15 4.39 11.17
C SER A 295 18.62 5.83 11.39
N ASN A 296 17.73 6.70 11.88
CA ASN A 296 18.00 8.11 12.16
C ASN A 296 18.81 8.31 13.46
N LYS A 297 19.94 7.60 13.63
CA LYS A 297 20.79 7.71 14.82
C LYS A 297 21.49 9.07 14.86
N PRO A 298 21.33 9.86 15.94
CA PRO A 298 21.94 11.17 16.04
C PRO A 298 23.47 11.07 16.11
N ILE A 299 24.16 11.97 15.39
CA ILE A 299 25.60 12.13 15.42
C ILE A 299 25.96 13.12 16.53
N LYS A 300 26.89 12.72 17.40
CA LYS A 300 27.45 13.61 18.42
C LYS A 300 28.71 14.28 17.84
N TRP A 301 28.58 15.55 17.44
CA TRP A 301 29.71 16.33 16.94
C TRP A 301 30.59 16.87 18.05
N THR A 302 29.99 17.21 19.19
CA THR A 302 30.69 17.67 20.39
C THR A 302 30.12 17.07 21.69
N PRO A 303 30.89 17.05 22.79
CA PRO A 303 30.39 16.69 24.12
C PRO A 303 29.33 17.66 24.68
N TYR A 304 29.10 18.81 24.04
CA TYR A 304 28.22 19.88 24.49
C TYR A 304 27.05 20.17 23.53
N ASP A 305 26.79 19.32 22.52
CA ASP A 305 25.55 19.35 21.72
C ASP A 305 24.34 18.84 22.53
N MET A 306 24.20 19.32 23.77
CA MET A 306 22.93 19.28 24.49
C MET A 306 22.18 20.56 24.14
N ASP A 307 20.90 20.45 23.79
CA ASP A 307 19.96 21.56 23.53
C ASP A 307 19.82 22.03 22.07
N VAL A 308 20.05 21.16 21.09
CA VAL A 308 19.13 21.21 19.94
C VAL A 308 17.90 20.46 20.42
N ASP A 309 16.77 21.15 20.61
CA ASP A 309 15.45 20.55 20.81
C ASP A 309 15.14 19.65 19.61
N VAL A 310 15.73 18.46 19.60
CA VAL A 310 15.31 17.35 18.76
C VAL A 310 14.01 16.93 19.40
N ASP A 311 12.92 17.48 18.87
CA ASP A 311 11.56 17.10 19.19
C ASP A 311 11.48 15.57 19.27
N PRO A 312 11.43 14.97 20.48
CA PRO A 312 11.47 13.53 20.65
C PRO A 312 10.22 12.86 20.06
N ASP A 313 9.19 13.66 19.74
CA ASP A 313 7.94 13.22 19.14
C ASP A 313 7.95 13.31 17.59
N LYS A 314 8.99 13.88 16.97
CA LYS A 314 9.21 13.69 15.53
C LYS A 314 9.71 12.27 15.31
N GLU A 315 8.75 11.38 15.05
CA GLU A 315 8.95 9.97 14.69
C GLU A 315 10.27 9.77 13.95
N GLU A 316 11.10 8.87 14.50
CA GLU A 316 12.35 8.40 13.92
C GLU A 316 12.09 7.82 12.53
N GLY A 317 12.05 8.68 11.52
CA GLY A 317 11.83 8.27 10.14
C GLY A 317 13.02 7.44 9.67
N GLU A 318 12.77 6.18 9.35
CA GLU A 318 13.72 5.36 8.59
C GLU A 318 13.82 5.89 7.16
N VAL A 319 15.06 6.12 6.70
CA VAL A 319 15.30 6.48 5.30
C VAL A 319 15.63 5.21 4.53
N VAL A 320 14.90 4.95 3.44
CA VAL A 320 15.17 3.82 2.56
C VAL A 320 15.94 4.31 1.34
N VAL A 321 17.14 3.75 1.13
CA VAL A 321 18.01 4.15 0.02
C VAL A 321 18.35 2.95 -0.85
N LEU A 322 18.31 3.15 -2.18
CA LEU A 322 18.65 2.12 -3.16
C LEU A 322 20.16 1.97 -3.27
N VAL A 323 20.65 0.74 -3.20
CA VAL A 323 22.08 0.42 -3.25
C VAL A 323 22.39 -0.56 -4.38
N ASP A 324 23.66 -0.65 -4.74
CA ASP A 324 24.14 -1.49 -5.84
C ASP A 324 23.80 -2.98 -5.67
N GLY A 325 23.45 -3.60 -6.80
CA GLY A 325 23.22 -5.04 -6.91
C GLY A 325 21.78 -5.50 -6.65
N PRO A 326 21.54 -6.82 -6.78
CA PRO A 326 20.22 -7.41 -6.58
C PRO A 326 19.82 -7.42 -5.10
N PRO A 327 18.51 -7.28 -4.79
CA PRO A 327 18.00 -7.35 -3.43
C PRO A 327 18.06 -8.78 -2.90
N THR A 328 18.19 -8.91 -1.58
CA THR A 328 17.96 -10.19 -0.89
C THR A 328 16.44 -10.47 -0.78
N PRO A 329 16.02 -11.72 -0.55
CA PRO A 329 14.61 -12.03 -0.33
C PRO A 329 13.95 -11.21 0.78
N ASP A 330 14.67 -10.96 1.88
CA ASP A 330 14.17 -10.16 3.01
C ASP A 330 13.97 -8.69 2.63
N MET A 331 14.86 -8.13 1.80
CA MET A 331 14.71 -6.77 1.27
C MET A 331 13.46 -6.66 0.39
N VAL A 332 13.18 -7.67 -0.43
CA VAL A 332 11.97 -7.71 -1.26
C VAL A 332 10.72 -7.78 -0.38
N GLN A 333 10.69 -8.69 0.60
CA GLN A 333 9.54 -8.87 1.49
C GLN A 333 9.24 -7.65 2.36
N SER A 334 10.26 -6.88 2.73
CA SER A 334 10.08 -5.62 3.46
C SER A 334 9.54 -4.45 2.61
N SER A 335 9.37 -4.63 1.30
CA SER A 335 8.76 -3.60 0.44
C SER A 335 7.22 -3.60 0.58
N PRO A 336 6.57 -2.45 0.75
CA PRO A 336 5.11 -2.33 0.68
C PRO A 336 4.50 -2.85 -0.64
N ALA A 337 5.31 -2.97 -1.70
CA ALA A 337 4.92 -3.48 -3.00
C ALA A 337 5.12 -5.00 -3.17
N ALA A 338 5.65 -5.72 -2.17
CA ALA A 338 6.02 -7.13 -2.29
C ALA A 338 4.87 -8.04 -2.74
N TRP A 339 3.67 -7.81 -2.19
CA TRP A 339 2.46 -8.58 -2.51
C TRP A 339 2.05 -8.52 -3.99
N LEU A 340 2.55 -7.54 -4.75
CA LEU A 340 2.29 -7.46 -6.19
C LEU A 340 2.92 -8.63 -6.95
N LEU A 341 4.03 -9.18 -6.44
CA LEU A 341 4.71 -10.35 -7.02
C LEU A 341 3.87 -11.63 -6.92
N ASP A 342 2.90 -11.68 -6.00
CA ASP A 342 1.98 -12.81 -5.87
C ASP A 342 0.93 -12.87 -6.99
N ILE A 343 0.69 -11.74 -7.67
CA ILE A 343 -0.40 -11.60 -8.65
C ILE A 343 0.08 -11.22 -10.05
N LEU A 344 1.29 -10.66 -10.19
CA LEU A 344 1.83 -10.22 -11.48
C LEU A 344 3.34 -10.43 -11.57
N PRO A 345 3.87 -10.66 -12.78
CA PRO A 345 5.30 -10.72 -12.98
C PRO A 345 5.94 -9.32 -12.85
N LEU A 346 7.16 -9.29 -12.31
CA LEU A 346 7.95 -8.08 -12.05
C LEU A 346 8.01 -7.07 -13.23
N PRO A 347 8.26 -7.49 -14.50
CA PRO A 347 8.30 -6.55 -15.63
C PRO A 347 6.99 -5.76 -15.79
N THR A 348 5.85 -6.43 -15.59
CA THR A 348 4.53 -5.81 -15.68
C THR A 348 4.32 -4.82 -14.55
N ILE A 349 4.73 -5.13 -13.31
CA ILE A 349 4.65 -4.21 -12.18
C ILE A 349 5.45 -2.93 -12.45
N VAL A 350 6.69 -3.06 -12.95
CA VAL A 350 7.56 -1.92 -13.29
C VAL A 350 6.93 -1.08 -14.40
N LYS A 351 6.37 -1.72 -15.43
CA LYS A 351 5.66 -1.02 -16.50
C LYS A 351 4.44 -0.27 -15.97
N LEU A 352 3.63 -0.90 -15.13
CA LEU A 352 2.46 -0.25 -14.51
C LEU A 352 2.86 0.95 -13.66
N ALA A 353 3.93 0.85 -12.86
CA ALA A 353 4.44 1.97 -12.09
C ALA A 353 4.84 3.15 -12.99
N SER A 354 5.47 2.87 -14.14
CA SER A 354 5.85 3.92 -15.11
C SER A 354 4.66 4.64 -15.77
N LEU A 355 3.45 4.07 -15.68
CA LEU A 355 2.21 4.66 -16.21
C LEU A 355 1.47 5.51 -15.17
N VAL A 356 1.94 5.55 -13.92
CA VAL A 356 1.33 6.38 -12.87
C VAL A 356 1.67 7.84 -13.13
N ASP A 357 0.63 8.64 -13.37
CA ASP A 357 0.71 10.09 -13.48
C ASP A 357 -0.15 10.75 -12.40
N PRO A 358 0.41 11.61 -11.53
CA PRO A 358 -0.34 12.34 -10.51
C PRO A 358 -1.53 13.13 -11.07
N GLN A 359 -1.46 13.61 -12.32
CA GLN A 359 -2.50 14.40 -12.98
C GLN A 359 -3.63 13.55 -13.55
N CYS A 360 -3.38 12.26 -13.81
CA CYS A 360 -4.37 11.37 -14.41
C CYS A 360 -5.26 10.71 -13.34
N LYS A 361 -6.50 10.36 -13.73
CA LYS A 361 -7.34 9.44 -12.96
C LYS A 361 -7.10 8.02 -13.45
N PHE A 362 -7.50 7.04 -12.62
CA PHE A 362 -7.37 5.63 -12.96
C PHE A 362 -7.97 5.31 -14.33
N GLY A 363 -9.09 5.93 -14.72
CA GLY A 363 -9.77 5.69 -16.00
C GLY A 363 -9.08 6.27 -17.23
N ASP A 364 -8.18 7.24 -17.06
CA ASP A 364 -7.58 8.01 -18.17
C ASP A 364 -6.34 7.30 -18.75
N VAL A 365 -5.74 6.37 -18.00
CA VAL A 365 -4.48 5.71 -18.37
C VAL A 365 -4.75 4.46 -19.21
N ALA A 366 -4.17 4.36 -20.41
CA ALA A 366 -4.34 3.18 -21.24
C ALA A 366 -3.57 1.97 -20.71
N LEU A 367 -4.28 0.89 -20.34
CA LEU A 367 -3.68 -0.37 -19.88
C LEU A 367 -3.83 -1.46 -20.95
N LEU A 368 -3.13 -1.38 -22.08
CA LEU A 368 -3.34 -2.35 -23.18
C LEU A 368 -2.63 -3.68 -22.88
N PRO A 369 -3.27 -4.86 -23.00
CA PRO A 369 -2.58 -6.14 -22.78
C PRO A 369 -1.35 -6.31 -23.68
N SER A 370 -1.45 -5.91 -24.95
CA SER A 370 -0.31 -5.88 -25.88
C SER A 370 0.88 -5.04 -25.40
N SER A 371 0.65 -3.95 -24.66
CA SER A 371 1.73 -3.11 -24.12
C SER A 371 2.33 -3.63 -22.81
N LEU A 372 1.68 -4.64 -22.21
CA LEU A 372 2.13 -5.33 -21.00
C LEU A 372 2.74 -6.70 -21.29
N ALA A 373 2.68 -7.16 -22.54
CA ALA A 373 3.25 -8.44 -22.98
C ALA A 373 4.75 -8.31 -23.29
N ASN A 374 5.50 -9.39 -23.03
CA ASN A 374 6.93 -9.52 -23.41
C ASN A 374 7.84 -8.39 -22.92
N LEU A 375 7.54 -7.83 -21.75
CA LEU A 375 8.34 -6.76 -21.15
C LEU A 375 9.69 -7.29 -20.67
N PRO A 376 10.79 -6.53 -20.86
CA PRO A 376 12.11 -6.94 -20.39
C PRO A 376 12.17 -7.00 -18.86
N THR A 377 12.84 -8.01 -18.33
CA THR A 377 13.11 -8.09 -16.90
C THR A 377 14.04 -6.95 -16.48
N PRO A 378 13.62 -6.09 -15.53
CA PRO A 378 14.49 -5.02 -15.06
C PRO A 378 15.73 -5.62 -14.44
N GLN A 379 16.89 -5.07 -14.78
CA GLN A 379 18.17 -5.52 -14.24
C GLN A 379 18.57 -4.63 -13.07
N PRO A 380 19.05 -5.19 -11.95
CA PRO A 380 19.65 -4.39 -10.89
C PRO A 380 20.83 -3.63 -11.45
N LYS A 381 21.00 -2.39 -11.00
CA LYS A 381 22.13 -1.55 -11.35
C LYS A 381 23.27 -1.73 -10.36
N THR A 382 24.48 -1.58 -10.88
CA THR A 382 25.72 -1.47 -10.12
C THR A 382 26.46 -0.25 -10.68
N ASN A 383 26.39 0.87 -9.97
CA ASN A 383 26.94 2.14 -10.40
C ASN A 383 28.39 2.36 -9.92
N TYR A 384 28.82 1.61 -8.91
CA TYR A 384 30.14 1.72 -8.29
C TYR A 384 30.96 0.43 -8.47
N GLY A 385 32.29 0.59 -8.49
CA GLY A 385 33.22 -0.50 -8.78
C GLY A 385 33.69 -1.30 -7.57
N TYR A 386 33.12 -1.07 -6.38
CA TYR A 386 33.59 -1.70 -5.13
C TYR A 386 33.62 -3.23 -5.22
N ASN A 387 34.69 -3.83 -4.70
CA ASN A 387 34.75 -5.28 -4.52
C ASN A 387 34.17 -5.70 -3.16
N TYR A 388 32.85 -5.93 -3.13
CA TYR A 388 32.11 -6.34 -1.94
C TYR A 388 32.50 -7.74 -1.39
N SER A 389 33.38 -8.48 -2.07
CA SER A 389 33.86 -9.79 -1.58
C SER A 389 35.02 -9.67 -0.61
N ILE A 390 35.62 -8.49 -0.48
CA ILE A 390 36.80 -8.25 0.34
C ILE A 390 36.41 -7.27 1.45
N PRO A 391 36.46 -7.68 2.73
CA PRO A 391 36.21 -6.78 3.84
C PRO A 391 37.19 -5.60 3.81
N CYS A 392 36.69 -4.38 4.01
CA CYS A 392 37.53 -3.21 4.20
C CYS A 392 38.20 -3.33 5.58
N THR A 393 39.46 -3.80 5.61
CA THR A 393 40.21 -3.96 6.89
C THR A 393 41.01 -2.74 7.28
N ASP A 394 41.30 -1.86 6.32
CA ASP A 394 42.09 -0.65 6.53
C ASP A 394 41.16 0.56 6.50
N GLY A 395 40.78 1.04 7.69
CA GLY A 395 39.91 2.21 7.86
C GLY A 395 40.39 3.44 7.07
N PRO A 396 39.49 4.42 6.85
CA PRO A 396 39.63 5.40 5.77
C PRO A 396 40.83 6.34 5.96
N THR A 397 41.17 7.12 4.93
CA THR A 397 42.28 8.07 5.01
C THR A 397 41.97 9.13 6.08
N PRO A 398 42.86 9.39 7.07
CA PRO A 398 42.55 10.31 8.15
C PRO A 398 42.35 11.74 7.65
N ILE A 399 41.48 12.49 8.33
CA ILE A 399 41.31 13.93 8.10
C ILE A 399 42.43 14.70 8.80
N CYS A 400 43.10 15.59 8.08
CA CYS A 400 44.09 16.50 8.67
C CYS A 400 43.37 17.63 9.43
N PRO A 401 43.64 17.85 10.73
CA PRO A 401 42.98 18.90 11.52
C PRO A 401 43.21 20.33 10.98
N ALA A 402 44.38 20.60 10.37
CA ALA A 402 44.69 21.91 9.81
C ALA A 402 43.94 22.22 8.50
N THR A 403 43.56 21.20 7.73
CA THR A 403 42.94 21.39 6.41
C THR A 403 41.48 20.94 6.34
N LEU A 404 41.05 20.12 7.31
CA LEU A 404 39.74 19.46 7.37
C LEU A 404 39.42 18.65 6.10
N ARG A 405 40.46 18.10 5.47
CA ARG A 405 40.42 17.24 4.29
C ARG A 405 41.27 15.97 4.50
N PRO A 406 41.03 14.87 3.76
CA PRO A 406 41.74 13.59 3.95
C PRO A 406 43.18 13.66 3.44
N PHE A 407 44.20 13.55 4.30
CA PHE A 407 45.63 13.82 3.98
C PHE A 407 46.05 13.50 2.53
N VAL A 408 46.77 14.42 1.86
CA VAL A 408 47.23 14.20 0.46
C VAL A 408 48.09 12.95 0.36
N GLN A 409 48.98 12.74 1.34
CA GLN A 409 49.73 11.51 1.56
C GLN A 409 49.39 10.99 2.96
N ASP A 410 48.89 9.76 3.05
CA ASP A 410 48.47 9.19 4.32
C ASP A 410 49.65 9.13 5.29
N VAL A 411 49.47 9.68 6.50
CA VAL A 411 50.51 9.75 7.52
C VAL A 411 50.97 8.39 8.03
N ARG A 412 50.20 7.32 7.78
CA ARG A 412 50.48 5.95 8.24
C ARG A 412 51.51 5.24 7.35
N ASP A 413 51.43 5.40 6.03
CA ASP A 413 52.23 4.66 5.04
C ASP A 413 52.86 5.54 3.94
N ARG A 414 52.56 6.84 3.91
CA ARG A 414 53.01 7.85 2.93
C ARG A 414 52.54 7.61 1.50
N LYS A 415 51.58 6.71 1.27
CA LYS A 415 50.93 6.56 -0.04
C LYS A 415 50.03 7.76 -0.32
N LEU A 416 49.81 8.08 -1.59
CA LEU A 416 48.78 9.05 -1.96
C LEU A 416 47.41 8.49 -1.54
N TRP A 417 46.51 9.36 -1.07
CA TRP A 417 45.17 8.93 -0.65
C TRP A 417 44.41 8.20 -1.77
N SER A 418 44.61 8.61 -3.02
CA SER A 418 43.99 7.99 -4.20
C SER A 418 44.45 6.54 -4.38
N ASP A 419 45.76 6.30 -4.24
CA ASP A 419 46.34 4.98 -4.41
C ASP A 419 45.91 4.07 -3.26
N ARG A 420 45.84 4.62 -2.04
CA ARG A 420 45.32 3.91 -0.87
C ARG A 420 43.85 3.55 -1.06
N ALA A 421 43.01 4.49 -1.46
CA ALA A 421 41.58 4.23 -1.68
C ALA A 421 41.38 3.15 -2.76
N ALA A 422 42.17 3.20 -3.85
CA ALA A 422 42.13 2.17 -4.88
C ALA A 422 42.61 0.80 -4.37
N ASP A 423 43.67 0.78 -3.54
CA ASP A 423 44.20 -0.43 -2.93
C ASP A 423 43.24 -1.05 -1.92
N VAL A 424 42.56 -0.24 -1.10
CA VAL A 424 41.66 -0.71 -0.03
C VAL A 424 40.37 -1.25 -0.62
N TYR A 425 39.70 -0.46 -1.46
CA TYR A 425 38.40 -0.83 -2.04
C TYR A 425 38.53 -1.70 -3.31
N LYS A 426 39.77 -1.96 -3.76
CA LYS A 426 40.11 -2.72 -4.96
C LYS A 426 39.38 -2.24 -6.21
N CYS A 427 39.17 -0.93 -6.32
CA CYS A 427 38.46 -0.30 -7.41
C CYS A 427 39.04 1.09 -7.75
N PRO A 428 38.97 1.55 -9.02
CA PRO A 428 39.43 2.87 -9.39
C PRO A 428 38.70 3.96 -8.59
N VAL A 429 39.42 5.04 -8.22
CA VAL A 429 38.85 6.16 -7.45
C VAL A 429 37.65 6.80 -8.16
N ASP A 430 37.66 6.86 -9.49
CA ASP A 430 36.57 7.42 -10.28
C ASP A 430 35.28 6.59 -10.20
N ASP A 431 35.39 5.29 -9.86
CA ASP A 431 34.27 4.37 -9.65
C ASP A 431 33.86 4.25 -8.17
N GLN A 432 34.43 5.07 -7.28
CA GLN A 432 34.09 5.14 -5.86
C GLN A 432 33.11 6.28 -5.58
N LEU A 433 32.46 6.21 -4.40
CA LEU A 433 31.70 7.31 -3.84
C LEU A 433 32.67 8.33 -3.26
N SER A 434 32.57 9.59 -3.70
CA SER A 434 33.38 10.69 -3.16
C SER A 434 32.86 11.19 -1.82
N ALA A 435 32.73 10.29 -0.83
CA ALA A 435 32.00 10.53 0.42
C ALA A 435 32.53 11.74 1.21
N TYR A 436 33.85 11.93 1.28
CA TYR A 436 34.43 13.13 1.91
C TYR A 436 34.06 14.44 1.18
N SER A 437 34.01 14.41 -0.15
CA SER A 437 33.60 15.58 -0.93
C SER A 437 32.12 15.88 -0.73
N LEU A 438 31.28 14.84 -0.68
CA LEU A 438 29.84 14.98 -0.43
C LEU A 438 29.56 15.48 0.98
N PHE A 439 30.35 15.08 1.99
CA PHE A 439 30.25 15.63 3.34
C PHE A 439 30.60 17.12 3.37
N ILE A 440 31.69 17.54 2.72
CA ILE A 440 32.06 18.95 2.61
C ILE A 440 30.94 19.75 1.92
N ASP A 441 30.43 19.24 0.79
CA ASP A 441 29.33 19.85 0.04
C ASP A 441 28.04 19.91 0.87
N PHE A 442 27.76 18.91 1.71
CA PHE A 442 26.65 18.95 2.67
C PHE A 442 26.79 20.16 3.59
N VAL A 443 27.93 20.32 4.26
CA VAL A 443 28.17 21.42 5.21
C VAL A 443 28.15 22.78 4.51
N GLU A 444 28.68 22.85 3.29
CA GLU A 444 28.65 24.06 2.46
C GLU A 444 27.21 24.45 2.07
N THR A 445 26.43 23.49 1.57
CA THR A 445 25.07 23.70 1.04
C THR A 445 24.05 23.90 2.15
N ARG A 446 24.04 23.03 3.16
CA ARG A 446 23.07 23.06 4.28
C ARG A 446 23.42 24.08 5.37
N LYS A 447 24.67 24.59 5.38
CA LYS A 447 25.19 25.49 6.43
C LYS A 447 25.06 24.89 7.85
N ALA A 448 25.11 23.57 7.96
CA ALA A 448 25.01 22.80 9.19
C ALA A 448 25.80 21.49 9.04
N TYR A 449 26.18 20.87 10.15
CA TYR A 449 26.65 19.47 10.14
C TYR A 449 25.45 18.51 10.11
N PRO A 450 25.59 17.30 9.53
CA PRO A 450 24.49 16.37 9.47
C PRO A 450 24.14 15.89 10.88
N ARG A 451 22.86 15.87 11.20
CA ARG A 451 22.35 15.50 12.53
C ARG A 451 22.37 13.99 12.74
N SER A 452 22.29 13.23 11.67
CA SER A 452 22.29 11.77 11.69
C SER A 452 22.99 11.19 10.46
N VAL A 453 23.34 9.90 10.55
CA VAL A 453 23.86 9.15 9.40
C VAL A 453 22.79 9.04 8.31
N ALA A 454 21.52 8.86 8.68
CA ALA A 454 20.40 8.80 7.73
C ALA A 454 20.28 10.08 6.89
N GLU A 455 20.36 11.26 7.50
CA GLU A 455 20.32 12.55 6.80
C GLU A 455 21.49 12.68 5.79
N LEU A 456 22.68 12.22 6.18
CA LEU A 456 23.86 12.26 5.33
C LEU A 456 23.75 11.28 4.15
N VAL A 457 23.28 10.06 4.38
CA VAL A 457 23.09 9.06 3.32
C VAL A 457 21.96 9.47 2.36
N GLU A 458 20.88 10.05 2.87
CA GLU A 458 19.82 10.64 2.04
C GLU A 458 20.39 11.74 1.13
N TYR A 459 21.24 12.61 1.69
CA TYR A 459 21.92 13.63 0.92
C TYR A 459 22.81 13.06 -0.18
N TYR A 460 23.55 11.99 0.10
CA TYR A 460 24.35 11.29 -0.91
C TYR A 460 23.46 10.79 -2.05
N ALA A 461 22.34 10.14 -1.73
CA ALA A 461 21.41 9.62 -2.73
C ALA A 461 20.84 10.74 -3.63
N VAL A 462 20.44 11.87 -3.05
CA VAL A 462 19.90 13.02 -3.80
C VAL A 462 20.96 13.65 -4.70
N ARG A 463 22.20 13.79 -4.21
CA ARG A 463 23.29 14.38 -4.98
C ARG A 463 23.74 13.51 -6.14
N GLU A 464 23.84 12.20 -5.93
CA GLU A 464 24.28 11.25 -6.95
C GLU A 464 23.20 10.99 -8.03
N SER A 465 21.91 11.04 -7.65
CA SER A 465 20.79 10.81 -8.58
C SER A 465 20.38 12.05 -9.41
N GLY A 466 20.85 13.25 -9.05
CA GLY A 466 20.37 14.52 -9.60
C GLY A 466 21.14 15.07 -10.81
N LYS A 467 20.67 16.25 -11.31
CA LYS A 467 21.30 17.04 -12.40
C LYS A 467 22.73 17.50 -12.12
N ALA A 468 23.23 17.35 -10.89
CA ALA A 468 24.59 17.70 -10.49
C ALA A 468 25.64 16.65 -10.90
N ALA A 469 25.21 15.44 -11.27
CA ALA A 469 26.08 14.45 -11.88
C ALA A 469 26.32 14.83 -13.35
N GLU A 470 27.17 15.83 -13.58
CA GLU A 470 27.42 16.44 -14.90
C GLU A 470 27.83 15.44 -16.00
N ASN A 471 28.25 14.21 -15.65
CA ASN A 471 28.70 13.19 -16.60
C ASN A 471 28.15 11.76 -16.40
N ARG A 472 27.52 11.41 -15.27
CA ARG A 472 27.04 10.02 -15.00
C ARG A 472 26.06 9.97 -13.80
N PRO A 473 24.75 10.16 -13.99
CA PRO A 473 23.79 10.07 -12.87
C PRO A 473 23.80 8.65 -12.28
N ARG A 474 24.14 8.55 -11.00
CA ARG A 474 24.17 7.29 -10.24
C ARG A 474 22.91 7.24 -9.38
N ASP A 475 21.94 6.45 -9.83
CA ASP A 475 20.63 6.31 -9.18
C ASP A 475 20.60 5.21 -8.09
N THR A 476 21.76 4.79 -7.63
CA THR A 476 22.01 3.89 -6.48
C THR A 476 23.21 4.43 -5.72
N LEU A 477 23.41 3.96 -4.49
CA LEU A 477 24.64 4.14 -3.70
C LEU A 477 25.42 2.81 -3.60
N PRO A 478 26.68 2.82 -3.12
CA PRO A 478 27.37 1.58 -2.80
C PRO A 478 26.60 0.74 -1.78
N ARG A 479 26.74 -0.59 -1.83
CA ARG A 479 26.10 -1.51 -0.88
C ARG A 479 26.37 -1.16 0.58
N ASP A 480 27.60 -0.73 0.87
CA ASP A 480 28.11 -0.46 2.21
C ASP A 480 28.04 1.04 2.56
N VAL A 481 27.11 1.79 1.94
CA VAL A 481 27.06 3.26 2.09
C VAL A 481 26.86 3.75 3.53
N VAL A 482 26.19 2.96 4.36
CA VAL A 482 25.99 3.28 5.79
C VAL A 482 27.34 3.24 6.51
N GLU A 483 28.12 2.18 6.30
CA GLU A 483 29.46 2.02 6.89
C GLU A 483 30.40 3.12 6.39
N ILE A 484 30.37 3.43 5.09
CA ILE A 484 31.14 4.54 4.51
C ILE A 484 30.76 5.89 5.17
N ALA A 485 29.48 6.15 5.38
CA ALA A 485 29.03 7.39 6.01
C ALA A 485 29.44 7.47 7.48
N GLU A 486 29.33 6.37 8.24
CA GLU A 486 29.77 6.26 9.63
C GLU A 486 31.28 6.50 9.75
N GLU A 487 32.07 5.90 8.87
CA GLU A 487 33.53 6.07 8.80
C GLU A 487 33.93 7.53 8.51
N VAL A 488 33.24 8.21 7.58
CA VAL A 488 33.46 9.63 7.28
C VAL A 488 33.14 10.49 8.50
N VAL A 489 32.01 10.25 9.15
CA VAL A 489 31.62 10.96 10.38
C VAL A 489 32.66 10.76 11.47
N ALA A 490 33.08 9.52 11.72
CA ALA A 490 34.10 9.21 12.73
C ALA A 490 35.43 9.92 12.44
N ALA A 491 35.84 9.99 11.17
CA ALA A 491 37.05 10.68 10.76
C ALA A 491 36.98 12.20 10.99
N TYR A 492 35.84 12.83 10.75
CA TYR A 492 35.64 14.27 11.03
C TYR A 492 35.53 14.56 12.53
N VAL A 493 34.79 13.74 13.29
CA VAL A 493 34.72 13.87 14.76
C VAL A 493 36.12 13.81 15.36
N ARG A 494 36.95 12.85 14.92
CA ARG A 494 38.34 12.74 15.37
C ARG A 494 39.18 13.96 15.02
N ALA A 495 39.02 14.52 13.82
CA ALA A 495 39.74 15.73 13.43
C ALA A 495 39.31 16.93 14.27
N PHE A 496 38.02 17.07 14.59
CA PHE A 496 37.52 18.15 15.45
C PHE A 496 38.04 18.03 16.88
N ASP A 497 38.10 16.81 17.43
CA ASP A 497 38.72 16.56 18.73
C ASP A 497 40.20 16.99 18.74
N LEU A 498 40.96 16.69 17.69
CA LEU A 498 42.37 17.09 17.57
C LEU A 498 42.54 18.62 17.43
N VAL A 499 41.64 19.31 16.72
CA VAL A 499 41.66 20.79 16.69
C VAL A 499 41.40 21.35 18.09
N ARG A 500 40.43 20.79 18.83
CA ARG A 500 40.10 21.22 20.19
C ARG A 500 41.27 20.98 21.16
N GLU A 501 41.97 19.86 21.04
CA GLU A 501 43.17 19.58 21.84
C GLU A 501 44.28 20.62 21.60
N GLN A 502 44.36 21.19 20.39
CA GLN A 502 45.35 22.20 20.01
C GLN A 502 44.96 23.62 20.41
N ASP A 503 43.70 24.00 20.18
CA ASP A 503 43.21 25.38 20.36
C ASP A 503 42.57 25.61 21.75
N GLY A 504 42.43 24.55 22.55
CA GLY A 504 41.83 24.58 23.89
C GLY A 504 40.36 24.13 23.90
N ALA A 505 39.88 23.68 25.07
CA ALA A 505 38.58 23.02 25.25
C ALA A 505 37.34 23.83 24.82
N SER A 506 37.47 25.15 24.68
CA SER A 506 36.40 26.07 24.25
C SER A 506 36.29 26.25 22.74
N ALA A 507 37.22 25.71 21.93
CA ALA A 507 37.18 25.82 20.48
C ALA A 507 36.19 24.82 19.87
N VAL A 508 34.96 25.27 19.59
CA VAL A 508 34.00 24.51 18.77
C VAL A 508 34.25 24.83 17.30
N MET A 509 34.43 23.79 16.47
CA MET A 509 34.58 23.96 15.02
C MET A 509 33.24 24.38 14.39
N GLY A 510 32.94 25.68 14.44
CA GLY A 510 31.74 26.24 13.81
C GLY A 510 31.77 26.06 12.28
N VAL A 511 30.59 25.97 11.67
CA VAL A 511 30.41 25.80 10.22
C VAL A 511 31.17 26.85 9.41
N ASP A 512 31.17 28.12 9.85
CA ASP A 512 31.89 29.18 9.15
C ASP A 512 33.41 29.03 9.23
N GLN A 513 33.93 28.54 10.37
CA GLN A 513 35.34 28.22 10.52
C GLN A 513 35.73 27.05 9.61
N PHE A 514 34.92 25.99 9.60
CA PHE A 514 35.08 24.85 8.69
C PHE A 514 35.18 25.32 7.24
N LYS A 515 34.21 26.11 6.77
CA LYS A 515 34.20 26.64 5.40
C LYS A 515 35.42 27.48 5.07
N ARG A 516 35.86 28.35 6.00
CA ARG A 516 37.07 29.17 5.81
C ARG A 516 38.33 28.31 5.67
N VAL A 517 38.46 27.25 6.47
CA VAL A 517 39.61 26.33 6.42
C VAL A 517 39.60 25.53 5.14
N VAL A 518 38.47 24.88 4.82
CA VAL A 518 38.29 24.06 3.61
C VAL A 518 38.46 24.87 2.32
N SER A 519 38.04 26.13 2.32
CA SER A 519 38.19 27.02 1.16
C SER A 519 39.64 27.41 0.88
N LYS A 520 40.47 27.55 1.93
CA LYS A 520 41.90 27.85 1.76
C LYS A 520 42.69 26.68 1.19
N THR A 521 42.14 25.46 1.25
CA THR A 521 42.81 24.21 0.93
C THR A 521 42.29 23.56 -0.35
N TYR A 522 41.55 24.29 -1.19
CA TYR A 522 41.17 23.86 -2.55
C TYR A 522 42.41 23.68 -3.45
N ASN A 523 43.44 24.52 -3.28
CA ASN A 523 44.71 24.35 -3.98
C ASN A 523 45.52 23.21 -3.33
N LYS A 524 45.87 22.18 -4.12
CA LYS A 524 46.55 20.97 -3.66
C LYS A 524 47.95 21.23 -3.08
N GLU A 525 48.70 22.19 -3.62
CA GLU A 525 50.04 22.54 -3.15
C GLU A 525 49.96 23.22 -1.78
N LYS A 526 49.15 24.26 -1.68
CA LYS A 526 48.89 24.99 -0.42
C LYS A 526 48.35 24.07 0.67
N ARG A 527 47.47 23.16 0.28
CA ARG A 527 46.95 22.12 1.17
C ARG A 527 48.07 21.24 1.72
N LYS A 528 49.00 20.79 0.87
CA LYS A 528 50.14 19.97 1.29
C LYS A 528 51.08 20.74 2.22
N GLU A 529 51.36 22.01 1.93
CA GLU A 529 52.16 22.87 2.82
C GLU A 529 51.54 22.94 4.23
N MET A 530 50.23 23.18 4.32
CA MET A 530 49.52 23.22 5.61
C MET A 530 49.55 21.86 6.33
N GLU A 531 49.43 20.75 5.60
CA GLU A 531 49.55 19.40 6.17
C GLU A 531 50.96 19.16 6.73
N ASP A 532 52.01 19.52 6.00
CA ASP A 532 53.41 19.35 6.40
C ASP A 532 53.77 20.22 7.61
N GLU A 533 53.30 21.48 7.65
CA GLU A 533 53.46 22.39 8.80
C GLU A 533 52.78 21.83 10.05
N TRP A 534 51.55 21.33 9.91
CA TRP A 534 50.81 20.74 11.02
C TRP A 534 51.49 19.47 11.55
N VAL A 535 51.97 18.60 10.66
CA VAL A 535 52.71 17.39 11.04
C VAL A 535 54.00 17.76 11.78
N LYS A 536 54.73 18.77 11.31
CA LYS A 536 55.95 19.25 11.97
C LYS A 536 55.66 19.83 13.36
N ALA A 537 54.60 20.64 13.50
CA ALA A 537 54.19 21.22 14.77
C ALA A 537 53.79 20.16 15.81
N ASN A 538 53.23 19.03 15.36
CA ASN A 538 52.75 17.95 16.22
C ASN A 538 53.78 16.83 16.48
N GLY A 539 55.07 17.15 16.43
CA GLY A 539 56.14 16.20 16.76
C GLY A 539 56.48 15.22 15.64
N GLY A 540 56.13 15.55 14.39
CA GLY A 540 56.48 14.80 13.20
C GLY A 540 55.63 13.55 12.95
N VAL A 541 55.87 12.91 11.80
CA VAL A 541 55.08 11.79 11.27
C VAL A 541 54.89 10.65 12.29
N ARG A 542 55.91 10.35 13.11
CA ARG A 542 55.85 9.24 14.08
C ARG A 542 54.80 9.49 15.17
N LYS A 543 54.74 10.71 15.71
CA LYS A 543 53.78 11.09 16.75
C LYS A 543 52.37 11.30 16.18
N VAL A 544 52.29 11.88 14.98
CA VAL A 544 51.02 12.03 14.26
C VAL A 544 50.42 10.67 13.91
N LYS A 545 51.23 9.70 13.45
CA LYS A 545 50.76 8.35 13.15
C LYS A 545 50.06 7.71 14.35
N THR A 546 50.58 7.88 15.57
CA THR A 546 49.97 7.35 16.80
C THR A 546 48.65 8.05 17.17
N MET A 547 48.36 9.24 16.64
CA MET A 547 47.08 9.94 16.87
C MET A 547 45.92 9.32 16.09
N PHE A 548 46.20 8.50 15.08
CA PHE A 548 45.21 7.89 14.17
C PHE A 548 45.26 6.36 14.16
N VAL A 549 45.91 5.74 15.15
CA VAL A 549 45.79 4.30 15.38
C VAL A 549 44.49 4.08 16.15
N PHE A 550 43.54 3.43 15.50
CA PHE A 550 42.27 3.00 16.08
C PHE A 550 42.42 1.67 16.82
#